data_AF-A0A2N2A1H9-F1
#
_entry.id   AF-A0A2N2A1H9-F1
#
_cell.length_a   1.000
_cell.length_b   1.000
_cell.length_c   1.000
_cell.angle_alpha   90.00
_cell.angle_beta   90.00
_cell.angle_gamma   90.00
#
_symmetry.space_group_name_H-M   'P 1'
#
loop_
_entity.id
_entity.type
_entity.pdbx_description
1 polymer ?
#
loop_
_entity_poly.entity_id
_entity_poly.type
_entity_poly.pdbx_seq_one_letter_code
_entity_poly.pdbx_strand_id
1 'polypeptide(L)' 'MEEHELRTILKRFAESEWELISAPATAYLSGEDCNDWLIAAVEQANEECGDCGCEYDELYRRFLALKHAL' A
#
# COMPACT_ATOMS: atom_id res chain seq x y z
N MET A 1 11.90 -12.75 -2.29
CA MET A 1 12.56 -11.45 -2.14
C MET A 1 11.50 -10.45 -1.73
N GLU A 2 11.77 -9.64 -0.72
CA GLU A 2 10.81 -8.69 -0.13
C GLU A 2 10.20 -7.74 -1.17
N GLU A 3 10.96 -7.34 -2.19
CA GLU A 3 10.50 -6.53 -3.31
C GLU A 3 9.33 -7.16 -4.11
N HIS A 4 9.37 -8.46 -4.38
CA HIS A 4 8.30 -9.13 -5.14
C HIS A 4 6.99 -9.16 -4.34
N GLU A 5 7.10 -9.34 -3.03
CA GLU A 5 5.96 -9.29 -2.12
C GLU A 5 5.37 -7.88 -2.05
N LEU A 6 6.22 -6.86 -1.87
CA LEU A 6 5.84 -5.45 -1.89
C LEU A 6 5.10 -5.08 -3.19
N ARG A 7 5.64 -5.47 -4.34
CA ARG A 7 4.98 -5.23 -5.65
C ARG A 7 3.64 -5.96 -5.77
N THR A 8 3.49 -7.12 -5.14
CA THR A 8 2.21 -7.85 -5.12
C THR A 8 1.17 -7.11 -4.31
N ILE A 9 1.55 -6.60 -3.13
CA ILE A 9 0.67 -5.79 -2.27
C ILE A 9 0.26 -4.51 -3.00
N LEU A 10 1.21 -3.82 -3.65
CA LEU A 10 0.93 -2.59 -4.38
C LEU A 10 -0.03 -2.79 -5.54
N LYS A 11 0.05 -3.92 -6.24
CA LYS A 11 -0.95 -4.26 -7.27
C LYS A 11 -2.35 -4.39 -6.68
N ARG A 12 -2.49 -5.00 -5.49
CA ARG A 12 -3.78 -5.08 -4.80
C ARG A 12 -4.30 -3.71 -4.37
N PHE A 13 -3.43 -2.83 -3.89
CA PHE A 13 -3.82 -1.45 -3.58
C PHE A 13 -4.25 -0.69 -4.83
N ALA A 14 -3.54 -0.83 -5.94
CA ALA A 14 -3.91 -0.22 -7.22
C ALA A 14 -5.25 -0.72 -7.78
N GLU A 15 -5.62 -1.97 -7.49
CA GLU A 15 -6.93 -2.55 -7.82
C GLU A 15 -8.06 -2.13 -6.87
N SER A 16 -7.74 -1.46 -5.76
CA SER A 16 -8.74 -1.01 -4.78
C SER A 16 -9.60 0.12 -5.33
N GLU A 17 -10.89 0.08 -5.02
CA GLU A 17 -11.82 1.18 -5.32
C GLU A 17 -11.55 2.43 -4.46
N TRP A 18 -10.71 2.32 -3.44
CA TRP A 18 -10.37 3.43 -2.55
C TRP A 18 -9.19 4.22 -3.10
N GLU A 19 -9.48 5.40 -3.66
CA GLU A 19 -8.48 6.30 -4.25
C GLU A 19 -7.32 6.63 -3.30
N LEU A 20 -7.58 6.67 -1.98
CA LEU A 20 -6.58 6.92 -0.94
C LEU A 20 -5.34 6.05 -1.13
N ILE A 21 -5.52 4.75 -1.41
CA ILE A 21 -4.42 3.79 -1.59
C ILE A 21 -4.15 3.46 -3.06
N SER A 22 -5.18 3.50 -3.93
CA SER A 22 -5.03 3.07 -5.31
C SER A 22 -4.27 4.07 -6.17
N ALA A 23 -4.44 5.37 -5.92
CA ALA A 23 -3.70 6.42 -6.62
C ALA A 23 -2.18 6.37 -6.33
N PRO A 24 -1.70 6.39 -5.07
CA PRO A 24 -0.27 6.32 -4.80
C PRO A 24 0.35 4.96 -5.20
N ALA A 25 -0.38 3.86 -5.07
CA ALA A 25 0.12 2.56 -5.48
C ALA A 25 0.31 2.48 -7.01
N THR A 26 -0.61 3.06 -7.77
CA THR A 26 -0.49 3.16 -9.24
C THR A 26 0.70 4.02 -9.63
N ALA A 27 0.86 5.20 -9.01
CA ALA A 27 1.98 6.10 -9.27
C ALA A 27 3.34 5.40 -9.02
N TYR A 28 3.48 4.69 -7.90
CA TYR A 28 4.69 3.93 -7.60
C TYR A 28 4.95 2.83 -8.64
N LEU A 29 3.91 2.08 -9.02
CA LEU A 29 4.02 1.02 -10.03
C LEU A 29 4.36 1.57 -11.42
N SER A 30 4.00 2.82 -11.71
CA SER A 30 4.37 3.57 -12.92
C SER A 30 5.79 4.16 -12.87
N GLY A 31 6.49 4.06 -11.73
CA GLY A 31 7.86 4.53 -11.56
C GLY A 31 7.96 6.00 -11.14
N GLU A 32 6.89 6.58 -10.59
CA GLU A 32 6.91 7.92 -10.01
C GLU A 32 7.56 7.91 -8.62
N ASP A 33 8.31 8.96 -8.29
CA ASP A 33 8.89 9.15 -6.96
C ASP A 33 7.83 9.65 -5.98
N CYS A 34 7.09 8.69 -5.41
CA CYS A 34 5.94 8.95 -4.54
C CYS A 34 5.96 8.15 -3.24
N ASN A 35 7.14 7.69 -2.80
CA ASN A 35 7.30 6.80 -1.65
C ASN A 35 6.67 7.38 -0.37
N ASP A 36 6.93 8.65 -0.08
CA ASP A 36 6.37 9.33 1.11
C ASP A 36 4.85 9.44 1.04
N TRP A 37 4.30 9.75 -0.13
CA TRP A 37 2.85 9.84 -0.33
C TRP A 37 2.19 8.47 -0.15
N LEU A 38 2.78 7.43 -0.73
CA LEU A 38 2.32 6.05 -0.61
C LEU A 38 2.36 5.56 0.85
N ILE A 39 3.44 5.84 1.58
CA ILE A 39 3.56 5.47 2.99
C ILE A 39 2.45 6.17 3.80
N ALA A 40 2.30 7.48 3.64
CA ALA A 40 1.29 8.25 4.37
C ALA A 40 -0.14 7.75 4.09
N ALA A 41 -0.45 7.45 2.83
CA ALA A 41 -1.73 6.90 2.43
C ALA A 41 -2.03 5.54 3.07
N VAL A 42 -1.05 4.63 3.10
CA VAL A 42 -1.22 3.31 3.72
C VAL A 42 -1.28 3.40 5.24
N GLU A 43 -0.55 4.32 5.87
CA GLU A 43 -0.65 4.59 7.30
C GLU A 43 -2.07 5.08 7.66
N GLN A 44 -2.64 6.01 6.88
CA GLN A 44 -4.02 6.47 7.05
C GLN A 44 -5.03 5.35 6.84
N ALA A 45 -4.89 4.56 5.76
CA ALA A 45 -5.81 3.44 5.50
C ALA A 45 -5.76 2.37 6.61
N ASN A 46 -4.58 2.12 7.18
CA ASN A 46 -4.43 1.24 8.33
C ASN A 46 -5.07 1.80 9.61
N GLU A 47 -5.04 3.12 9.81
CA GLU A 47 -5.73 3.73 10.95
C GLU A 47 -7.26 3.66 10.79
N GLU A 48 -7.77 3.89 9.58
CA GLU A 48 -9.21 3.93 9.31
C GLU A 48 -9.86 2.53 9.15
N CYS A 49 -9.15 1.56 8.56
CA CYS A 49 -9.67 0.20 8.31
C CYS A 49 -8.69 -0.93 8.67
N GLY A 50 -7.58 -0.68 9.39
CA GLY A 50 -6.61 -1.75 9.69
C GLY A 50 -7.10 -2.85 10.64
N ASP A 51 -8.27 -2.66 11.24
CA ASP A 51 -8.95 -3.61 12.13
C ASP A 51 -10.44 -3.81 11.78
N CYS A 52 -10.83 -3.49 10.53
CA CYS A 52 -12.21 -3.65 10.07
C CYS A 52 -12.57 -5.11 9.70
N GLY A 53 -11.57 -6.00 9.67
CA GLY A 53 -11.68 -7.42 9.35
C GLY A 53 -11.68 -7.72 7.85
N CYS A 54 -11.26 -6.77 7.01
CA CYS A 54 -11.18 -6.98 5.57
C CYS A 54 -9.83 -7.56 5.16
N GLU A 55 -9.70 -8.00 3.90
CA GLU A 55 -8.43 -8.55 3.41
C GLU A 55 -7.30 -7.51 3.40
N TYR A 56 -7.62 -6.22 3.34
CA TYR A 56 -6.63 -5.15 3.31
C TYR A 56 -5.96 -4.89 4.66
N ASP A 57 -6.60 -5.26 5.79
CA ASP A 57 -6.04 -5.11 7.14
C ASP A 57 -4.64 -5.74 7.27
N GLU A 58 -4.47 -6.94 6.71
CA GLU A 58 -3.19 -7.65 6.70
C GLU A 58 -2.22 -7.03 5.70
N LEU A 59 -2.74 -6.58 4.54
CA LEU A 59 -1.93 -5.98 3.48
C LEU A 59 -1.32 -4.65 3.92
N TYR A 60 -2.05 -3.80 4.65
CA TYR A 60 -1.53 -2.54 5.17
C TYR A 60 -0.37 -2.77 6.14
N ARG A 61 -0.57 -3.62 7.15
CA ARG A 61 0.47 -3.98 8.12
C ARG A 61 1.69 -4.59 7.45
N ARG A 62 1.47 -5.45 6.44
CA ARG A 62 2.55 -6.08 5.71
C ARG A 62 3.32 -5.07 4.86
N PHE A 63 2.63 -4.16 4.18
CA PHE A 63 3.25 -3.05 3.46
C PHE A 63 4.13 -2.20 4.39
N LEU A 64 3.61 -1.81 5.56
CA LEU A 64 4.33 -0.98 6.52
C LEU A 64 5.58 -1.68 7.09
N ALA A 65 5.56 -3.01 7.20
CA ALA A 65 6.74 -3.79 7.56
C ALA A 65 7.79 -3.82 6.43
N LEU A 66 7.34 -3.78 5.17
CA LEU A 66 8.18 -3.83 3.98
C LEU A 66 8.58 -2.45 3.43
N LYS A 67 8.14 -1.35 4.05
CA LYS A 67 8.38 0.02 3.54
C LYS A 67 9.85 0.41 3.41
N HIS A 68 10.76 -0.33 4.04
CA HIS A 68 12.20 -0.16 3.89
C HIS A 68 12.75 -0.69 2.55
N ALA A 69 11.94 -1.42 1.78
CA ALA A 69 12.27 -1.98 0.47
C ALA A 69 11.63 -1.19 -0.70
N LEU A 70 11.11 0.02 -0.43
CA LEU A 70 10.53 0.92 -1.42
C LEU A 70 11.60 1.61 -2.28
#